data_AF-A0A952C8M1-F1
#
_entry.id   AF-A0A952C8M1-F1
#
_cell.length_a   1.000
_cell.length_b   1.000
_cell.length_c   1.000
_cell.angle_alpha   90.00
_cell.angle_beta   90.00
_cell.angle_gamma   90.00
#
_symmetry.space_group_name_H-M   'P 1'
#
loop_
_entity.id
_entity.type
_entity.pdbx_description
1 polymer ?
#
loop_
_entity_poly.entity_id
_entity_poly.type
_entity_poly.pdbx_seq_one_letter_code
_entity_poly.pdbx_strand_id
1 'polypeptide(L)'
;ALMLVDDFPINPIPFWYGRENGVTGPWPQTLLYYDKSGQFAFVKDRFDPILLRDYVHNRSFIDRAYYQVPYVDHPNLKVEVPWEDIPLDEVLIKIDAPKAIPYAVAFWYDLKNYRITNVDGARLMGIAEDQVALLRLDLKKGKNNIVVHLEPKTKN
;
A
#
# COMPACT_ATOMS: atom_id res chain seq x y z
N ALA A 1 25.88 -6.27 19.95
CA ALA A 1 24.81 -6.26 18.93
C ALA A 1 25.43 -5.73 17.65
N LEU A 2 25.47 -6.53 16.57
CA LEU A 2 26.05 -6.12 15.30
C LEU A 2 24.99 -5.29 14.55
N MET A 3 25.22 -3.98 14.41
CA MET A 3 24.41 -3.12 13.57
C MET A 3 25.03 -3.20 12.16
N LEU A 4 24.28 -3.70 11.18
CA LEU A 4 24.70 -3.73 9.77
C LEU A 4 24.55 -2.32 9.22
N VAL A 5 25.63 -1.53 9.31
CA VAL A 5 25.71 -0.15 8.77
C VAL A 5 26.39 -0.11 7.40
N ASP A 6 27.06 -1.20 7.02
CA ASP A 6 27.75 -1.33 5.74
C ASP A 6 26.83 -1.96 4.70
N ASP A 7 26.73 -1.32 3.53
CA ASP A 7 26.13 -1.94 2.34
C ASP A 7 26.86 -3.25 2.04
N PHE A 8 26.16 -4.37 2.21
CA PHE A 8 26.67 -5.65 1.76
C PHE A 8 26.67 -5.63 0.23
N PRO A 9 27.79 -5.94 -0.45
CA PRO A 9 27.79 -6.01 -1.89
C PRO A 9 26.74 -7.02 -2.31
N ILE A 10 25.73 -6.55 -3.05
CA ILE A 10 24.74 -7.43 -3.66
C ILE A 10 25.53 -8.35 -4.58
N ASN A 11 25.56 -9.65 -4.24
CA ASN A 11 26.14 -10.64 -5.14
C ASN A 11 25.45 -10.47 -6.50
N PRO A 12 26.20 -10.41 -7.61
CA PRO A 12 25.61 -10.32 -8.93
C PRO A 12 24.58 -11.44 -9.06
N ILE A 13 23.36 -11.06 -9.45
CA ILE A 13 22.25 -11.98 -9.57
C ILE A 13 22.72 -13.17 -10.43
N PRO A 14 22.63 -14.41 -9.93
CA PRO A 14 23.13 -15.56 -10.68
C PRO A 14 22.47 -15.62 -12.05
N PHE A 15 23.27 -15.83 -13.11
CA PHE A 15 22.79 -15.76 -14.50
C PHE A 15 21.59 -16.69 -14.80
N TRP A 16 21.41 -17.76 -14.03
CA TRP A 16 20.31 -18.71 -14.16
C TRP A 16 18.98 -18.21 -13.60
N TYR A 17 18.97 -17.16 -12.76
CA TYR A 17 17.74 -16.59 -12.19
C TYR A 17 16.92 -15.80 -13.24
N GLY A 18 17.48 -15.49 -14.41
CA GLY A 18 16.79 -14.74 -15.47
C GLY A 18 16.85 -15.33 -16.88
N ARG A 19 17.73 -16.30 -17.16
CA ARG A 19 18.07 -16.68 -18.54
C ARG A 19 17.32 -17.89 -19.11
N GLU A 20 16.96 -18.88 -18.29
CA GLU A 20 16.38 -20.14 -18.79
C GLU A 20 14.84 -20.20 -18.75
N ASN A 21 14.19 -19.36 -17.95
CA ASN A 21 12.72 -19.35 -17.83
C ASN A 21 12.04 -18.27 -18.68
N GLY A 22 12.77 -17.52 -19.52
CA GLY A 22 12.17 -16.45 -20.33
C GLY A 22 11.34 -15.47 -19.50
N VAL A 23 11.75 -15.19 -18.25
CA VAL A 23 11.03 -14.24 -17.38
C VAL A 23 11.43 -12.82 -17.77
N THR A 24 11.02 -12.44 -18.97
CA THR A 24 10.91 -11.06 -19.44
C THR A 24 9.44 -10.67 -19.35
N GLY A 25 8.92 -10.60 -18.12
CA GLY A 25 7.66 -9.92 -17.86
C GLY A 25 7.94 -8.49 -17.40
N PRO A 26 7.02 -7.53 -17.55
CA PRO A 26 7.01 -6.44 -16.60
C PRO A 26 6.86 -7.10 -15.22
N TRP A 27 7.90 -7.04 -14.38
CA TRP A 27 7.76 -7.37 -12.97
C TRP A 27 6.53 -6.62 -12.46
N PRO A 28 5.68 -7.21 -11.62
CA PRO A 28 4.55 -6.44 -11.08
C PRO A 28 5.12 -5.15 -10.49
N GLN A 29 4.67 -3.98 -10.98
CA GLN A 29 5.03 -2.71 -10.34
C GLN A 29 4.51 -2.82 -8.91
N THR A 30 5.44 -3.07 -7.98
CA THR A 30 5.12 -3.47 -6.61
C THR A 30 5.57 -2.35 -5.70
N LEU A 31 4.67 -1.88 -4.84
CA LEU A 31 4.99 -0.95 -3.78
C LEU A 31 5.16 -1.74 -2.49
N LEU A 32 6.35 -1.66 -1.89
CA LEU A 32 6.62 -2.23 -0.58
C LEU A 32 6.70 -1.08 0.44
N TYR A 33 5.93 -1.18 1.51
CA TYR A 33 5.98 -0.25 2.62
C TYR A 33 6.07 -1.00 3.94
N TYR A 34 6.86 -0.48 4.88
CA TYR A 34 6.94 -1.02 6.23
C TYR A 34 7.17 0.11 7.24
N ASP A 35 6.64 -0.09 8.43
CA ASP A 35 6.90 0.75 9.59
C ASP A 35 6.94 -0.09 10.87
N LYS A 36 7.00 0.56 12.04
CA LYS A 36 7.02 -0.11 13.34
C LYS A 36 5.77 -0.95 13.64
N SER A 37 4.68 -0.75 12.90
CA SER A 37 3.39 -1.37 13.15
C SER A 37 3.04 -2.46 12.15
N GLY A 38 3.58 -2.43 10.93
CA GLY A 38 3.31 -3.47 9.95
C GLY A 38 4.14 -3.38 8.69
N GLN A 39 3.92 -4.35 7.80
CA GLN A 39 4.51 -4.42 6.47
C GLN A 39 3.43 -4.76 5.44
N PHE A 40 3.50 -4.06 4.32
CA PHE A 40 2.49 -4.08 3.27
C PHE A 40 3.16 -4.20 1.91
N ALA A 41 2.65 -5.09 1.06
CA ALA A 41 3.04 -5.13 -0.35
C ALA A 41 1.80 -4.95 -1.22
N PHE A 42 1.91 -4.09 -2.22
CA PHE A 42 0.86 -3.79 -3.18
C PHE A 42 1.34 -4.13 -4.57
N VAL A 43 0.44 -4.61 -5.42
CA VAL A 43 0.67 -4.70 -6.85
C VAL A 43 -0.04 -3.55 -7.54
N LYS A 44 0.47 -3.16 -8.71
CA LYS A 44 -0.13 -2.14 -9.57
C LYS A 44 -1.65 -2.30 -9.68
N ASP A 45 -2.35 -1.17 -9.67
CA ASP A 45 -3.80 -1.05 -9.87
C ASP A 45 -4.65 -1.74 -8.77
N ARG A 46 -4.01 -2.29 -7.72
CA ARG A 46 -4.70 -2.77 -6.51
C ARG A 46 -4.56 -1.78 -5.38
N PHE A 47 -5.70 -1.40 -4.82
CA PHE A 47 -5.79 -0.53 -3.66
C PHE A 47 -5.44 -1.26 -2.37
N ASP A 48 -5.80 -2.54 -2.27
CA ASP A 48 -5.52 -3.42 -1.14
C ASP A 48 -4.11 -4.05 -1.23
N PRO A 49 -3.44 -4.27 -0.09
CA PRO A 49 -2.18 -4.97 -0.06
C PRO A 49 -2.38 -6.47 -0.26
N ILE A 50 -1.56 -7.07 -1.14
CA ILE A 50 -1.47 -8.53 -1.32
C ILE A 50 -0.76 -9.22 -0.14
N LEU A 51 0.07 -8.47 0.59
CA LEU A 51 0.75 -8.92 1.79
C LEU A 51 0.43 -7.94 2.90
N LEU A 52 -0.14 -8.44 3.98
CA LEU A 52 -0.49 -7.68 5.16
C LEU A 52 0.16 -8.35 6.38
N ARG A 53 1.08 -7.63 7.02
CA ARG A 53 1.73 -8.05 8.25
C ARG A 53 1.45 -7.06 9.37
N ASP A 54 0.97 -7.57 10.50
CA ASP A 54 0.68 -6.80 11.71
C ASP A 54 1.69 -7.14 12.81
N TYR A 55 2.57 -6.20 13.12
CA TYR A 55 3.62 -6.35 14.14
C TYR A 55 3.15 -6.01 15.56
N VAL A 56 1.97 -5.39 15.67
CA VAL A 56 1.43 -4.90 16.94
C VAL A 56 0.57 -5.97 17.59
N HIS A 57 -0.40 -6.50 16.85
CA HIS A 57 -1.41 -7.39 17.40
C HIS A 57 -1.10 -8.87 17.18
N ASN A 58 -0.25 -9.21 16.19
CA ASN A 58 0.12 -10.59 15.90
C ASN A 58 1.57 -10.85 16.34
N ARG A 59 1.78 -11.14 17.63
CA ARG A 59 3.12 -11.37 18.24
C ARG A 59 3.39 -12.81 18.65
N SER A 60 2.70 -13.79 18.06
CA SER A 60 2.82 -15.20 18.47
C SER A 60 4.11 -15.86 17.95
N PHE A 61 5.18 -15.83 18.74
CA PHE A 61 6.54 -16.30 18.40
C PHE A 61 6.66 -17.80 18.06
N ILE A 62 5.56 -18.54 18.22
CA ILE A 62 5.48 -19.98 17.98
C ILE A 62 5.07 -20.29 16.53
N ASP A 63 4.43 -19.34 15.83
CA ASP A 63 3.91 -19.56 14.48
C ASP A 63 4.89 -19.05 13.40
N ARG A 64 5.20 -19.88 12.39
CA ARG A 64 6.01 -19.49 11.21
C ARG A 64 5.34 -18.39 10.38
N ALA A 65 4.02 -18.23 10.52
CA ALA A 65 3.29 -17.12 9.93
C ALA A 65 3.46 -15.80 10.71
N TYR A 66 4.25 -15.77 11.79
CA TYR A 66 4.49 -14.76 12.85
C TYR A 66 3.79 -13.40 12.79
N TYR A 67 3.74 -12.75 11.63
CA TYR A 67 3.12 -11.44 11.42
C TYR A 67 2.02 -11.40 10.36
N GLN A 68 1.91 -12.42 9.51
CA GLN A 68 0.94 -12.49 8.43
C GLN A 68 -0.48 -12.52 9.00
N VAL A 69 -1.33 -11.66 8.45
CA VAL A 69 -2.74 -11.64 8.82
C VAL A 69 -3.46 -12.70 8.01
N PRO A 70 -4.20 -13.64 8.66
CA PRO A 70 -4.98 -14.64 7.96
C PRO A 70 -5.98 -13.97 7.01
N TYR A 71 -6.25 -14.58 5.85
CA TYR A 71 -7.16 -14.01 4.85
C TYR A 71 -8.57 -13.69 5.42
N VAL A 72 -9.05 -14.49 6.36
CA VAL A 72 -10.32 -14.27 7.08
C VAL A 72 -10.35 -12.97 7.91
N ASP A 73 -9.17 -12.45 8.29
CA ASP A 73 -9.01 -11.21 9.04
C ASP A 73 -8.68 -10.01 8.13
N HIS A 74 -8.68 -10.19 6.80
CA HIS A 74 -8.36 -9.10 5.88
C HIS A 74 -9.51 -8.09 5.85
N PRO A 75 -9.21 -6.78 5.93
CA PRO A 75 -10.22 -5.75 5.74
C PRO A 75 -10.86 -5.83 4.35
N ASN A 76 -12.18 -5.63 4.29
CA ASN A 76 -12.90 -5.53 3.03
C ASN A 76 -12.86 -4.09 2.54
N LEU A 77 -12.19 -3.86 1.42
CA LEU A 77 -12.02 -2.54 0.82
C LEU A 77 -13.00 -2.35 -0.34
N LYS A 78 -13.75 -1.25 -0.29
CA LYS A 78 -14.62 -0.76 -1.35
C LYS A 78 -14.22 0.66 -1.67
N VAL A 79 -13.75 0.89 -2.89
CA VAL A 79 -13.49 2.23 -3.40
C VAL A 79 -14.73 2.69 -4.15
N GLU A 80 -15.29 3.82 -3.72
CA GLU A 80 -16.31 4.52 -4.48
C GLU A 80 -15.59 5.65 -5.23
N VAL A 81 -15.20 5.34 -6.46
CA VAL A 81 -14.83 6.38 -7.42
C VAL A 81 -16.11 6.93 -8.06
N PRO A 82 -16.25 8.26 -8.22
CA PRO A 82 -17.28 8.80 -9.07
C PRO A 82 -17.11 8.20 -10.48
N TRP A 83 -18.16 7.62 -11.03
CA TRP A 83 -18.16 7.13 -12.41
C TRP A 83 -18.12 8.32 -13.37
N GLU A 84 -17.10 8.33 -14.22
CA GLU A 84 -16.78 9.14 -15.43
C GLU A 84 -17.25 10.62 -15.54
N ASP A 85 -16.31 11.46 -16.02
CA ASP A 85 -16.41 12.87 -16.46
C ASP A 85 -16.63 13.98 -15.42
N ILE A 86 -16.56 13.69 -14.13
CA ILE A 86 -16.57 14.73 -13.08
C ILE A 86 -15.11 14.98 -12.63
N PRO A 87 -14.66 16.23 -12.46
CA PRO A 87 -13.39 16.50 -11.79
C PRO A 87 -13.36 15.73 -10.47
N LEU A 88 -12.35 14.88 -10.33
CA LEU A 88 -12.15 14.06 -9.14
C LEU A 88 -11.68 15.03 -8.04
N ASP A 89 -12.63 15.74 -7.41
CA ASP A 89 -12.33 16.61 -6.28
C ASP A 89 -12.19 15.78 -5.01
N GLU A 90 -12.96 14.69 -4.91
CA GLU A 90 -12.98 13.77 -3.77
C GLU A 90 -13.07 12.30 -4.19
N VAL A 91 -12.30 11.44 -3.53
CA VAL A 91 -12.43 9.98 -3.61
C VAL A 91 -12.76 9.39 -2.25
N LEU A 92 -13.86 8.64 -2.19
CA LEU A 92 -14.30 7.97 -0.98
C LEU A 92 -13.84 6.51 -0.96
N ILE A 93 -13.01 6.16 0.02
CA ILE A 93 -12.55 4.79 0.25
C ILE A 93 -13.24 4.29 1.52
N LYS A 94 -14.02 3.22 1.41
CA LYS A 94 -14.72 2.58 2.52
C LYS A 94 -14.04 1.26 2.84
N ILE A 95 -13.60 1.09 4.08
CA ILE A 95 -12.91 -0.11 4.53
C ILE A 95 -13.63 -0.68 5.74
N ASP A 96 -14.13 -1.91 5.62
CA ASP A 96 -14.71 -2.65 6.74
C ASP A 96 -13.66 -3.58 7.34
N ALA A 97 -13.26 -3.31 8.58
CA ALA A 97 -12.22 -4.08 9.26
C ALA A 97 -12.83 -5.00 10.33
N PRO A 98 -12.52 -6.30 10.34
CA PRO A 98 -13.05 -7.22 11.35
C PRO A 98 -12.52 -6.92 12.77
N LYS A 99 -11.34 -6.28 12.85
CA LYS A 99 -10.67 -5.85 14.09
C LYS A 99 -9.85 -4.59 13.85
N ALA A 100 -9.36 -3.98 14.92
CA ALA A 100 -8.39 -2.90 14.80
C ALA A 100 -7.06 -3.45 14.27
N ILE A 101 -6.54 -2.84 13.20
CA ILE A 101 -5.38 -3.36 12.48
C ILE A 101 -4.62 -2.22 11.77
N PRO A 102 -3.28 -2.20 11.79
CA PRO A 102 -2.51 -1.33 10.92
C PRO A 102 -2.74 -1.72 9.46
N TYR A 103 -3.09 -0.75 8.62
CA TYR A 103 -3.38 -0.96 7.21
C TYR A 103 -2.80 0.13 6.32
N ALA A 104 -2.71 -0.14 5.03
CA ALA A 104 -2.31 0.85 4.05
C ALA A 104 -3.10 0.62 2.77
N VAL A 105 -3.32 1.71 2.02
CA VAL A 105 -3.96 1.69 0.70
C VAL A 105 -3.03 2.32 -0.30
N ALA A 106 -2.82 1.66 -1.44
CA ALA A 106 -2.12 2.21 -2.58
C ALA A 106 -3.13 2.85 -3.54
N PHE A 107 -3.18 4.17 -3.55
CA PHE A 107 -4.04 4.92 -4.47
C PHE A 107 -3.31 5.08 -5.81
N TRP A 108 -3.54 4.13 -6.72
CA TRP A 108 -2.99 4.15 -8.08
C TRP A 108 -3.83 5.09 -8.96
N TYR A 109 -3.25 6.23 -9.33
CA TYR A 109 -3.93 7.23 -10.15
C TYR A 109 -2.91 8.08 -10.90
N ASP A 110 -3.30 8.70 -12.02
CA ASP A 110 -2.44 9.65 -12.72
C ASP A 110 -2.41 10.98 -11.96
N LEU A 111 -1.44 11.13 -11.06
CA LEU A 111 -1.24 12.31 -10.24
C LEU A 111 -0.42 13.39 -10.97
N LYS A 112 -0.13 13.23 -12.27
CA LYS A 112 0.57 14.28 -13.04
C LYS A 112 -0.24 15.57 -13.10
N ASN A 113 -1.56 15.45 -13.23
CA ASN A 113 -2.48 16.57 -13.34
C ASN A 113 -3.21 16.91 -12.03
N TYR A 114 -3.01 16.12 -10.97
CA TYR A 114 -3.71 16.28 -9.70
C TYR A 114 -2.72 16.41 -8.54
N ARG A 115 -3.12 17.17 -7.53
CA ARG A 115 -2.42 17.30 -6.26
C ARG A 115 -3.34 16.81 -5.16
N ILE A 116 -2.86 15.88 -4.33
CA ILE A 116 -3.55 15.54 -3.09
C ILE A 116 -3.37 16.69 -2.11
N THR A 117 -4.46 17.33 -1.71
CA THR A 117 -4.44 18.47 -0.79
C THR A 117 -4.67 18.06 0.65
N ASN A 118 -5.59 17.13 0.84
CA ASN A 118 -5.94 16.59 2.15
C ASN A 118 -6.33 15.11 2.05
N VAL A 119 -6.14 14.38 3.15
CA VAL A 119 -6.61 13.01 3.30
C VAL A 119 -7.24 12.88 4.68
N ASP A 120 -8.56 12.72 4.73
CA ASP A 120 -9.29 12.53 5.97
C ASP A 120 -9.32 11.06 6.36
N GLY A 121 -9.02 10.74 7.62
CA GLY A 121 -9.05 9.37 8.13
C GLY A 121 -7.85 8.51 7.75
N ALA A 122 -6.85 9.09 7.06
CA ALA A 122 -5.57 8.43 6.77
C ALA A 122 -4.42 9.45 6.75
N ARG A 123 -3.19 8.94 6.83
CA ARG A 123 -1.97 9.74 6.67
C ARG A 123 -1.38 9.51 5.29
N LEU A 124 -1.19 10.57 4.51
CA LEU A 124 -0.41 10.50 3.27
C LEU A 124 1.07 10.27 3.63
N MET A 125 1.63 9.15 3.16
CA MET A 125 3.04 8.82 3.39
C MET A 125 3.94 9.36 2.30
N GLY A 126 3.43 9.45 1.07
CA GLY A 126 4.17 9.97 -0.06
C GLY A 126 3.52 9.60 -1.38
N ILE A 127 4.02 10.24 -2.44
CA ILE A 127 3.65 9.97 -3.84
C ILE A 127 4.92 9.44 -4.53
N ALA A 128 4.82 8.30 -5.20
CA ALA A 128 5.90 7.74 -6.00
C ALA A 128 5.60 7.90 -7.49
N GLU A 129 6.54 8.53 -8.19
CA GLU A 129 6.54 8.73 -9.65
C GLU A 129 5.25 9.35 -10.24
N ASP A 130 4.52 10.16 -9.46
CA ASP A 130 3.19 10.69 -9.83
C ASP A 130 2.18 9.60 -10.25
N GLN A 131 2.39 8.35 -9.83
CA GLN A 131 1.59 7.18 -10.23
C GLN A 131 0.85 6.54 -9.06
N VAL A 132 1.42 6.65 -7.85
CA VAL A 132 0.82 6.04 -6.66
C VAL A 132 1.02 6.92 -5.44
N ALA A 133 -0.08 7.15 -4.72
CA ALA A 133 -0.05 7.71 -3.39
C ALA A 133 -0.26 6.62 -2.35
N LEU A 134 0.60 6.57 -1.34
CA LEU A 134 0.44 5.63 -0.24
C LEU A 134 -0.28 6.30 0.93
N LEU A 135 -1.43 5.74 1.28
CA LEU A 135 -2.24 6.17 2.42
C LEU A 135 -2.06 5.18 3.56
N ARG A 136 -1.60 5.64 4.72
CA ARG A 136 -1.42 4.81 5.93
C ARG A 136 -2.62 5.00 6.86
N LEU A 137 -3.19 3.91 7.35
CA LEU A 137 -4.44 3.90 8.11
C LEU A 137 -4.36 3.03 9.34
N ASP A 138 -4.73 3.57 10.49
CA ASP A 138 -4.97 2.74 11.67
C ASP A 138 -6.47 2.42 11.73
N LEU A 139 -6.84 1.27 11.16
CA LEU A 139 -8.24 0.88 11.04
C LEU A 139 -8.81 0.58 12.42
N LYS A 140 -10.03 1.07 12.64
CA LYS A 140 -10.88 0.67 13.77
C LYS A 140 -11.76 -0.49 13.34
N LYS A 141 -12.21 -1.31 14.30
CA LYS A 141 -13.19 -2.36 14.03
C LYS A 141 -14.47 -1.75 13.43
N GLY A 142 -14.96 -2.35 12.35
CA GLY A 142 -16.12 -1.90 11.58
C GLY A 142 -15.75 -1.00 10.42
N LYS A 143 -16.67 -0.09 10.06
CA LYS A 143 -16.53 0.78 8.88
C LYS A 143 -15.62 1.97 9.14
N ASN A 144 -14.63 2.13 8.27
CA ASN A 144 -13.72 3.27 8.20
C ASN A 144 -13.93 3.95 6.86
N ASN A 145 -14.21 5.25 6.89
CA ASN A 145 -14.38 6.06 5.68
C ASN A 145 -13.19 6.99 5.56
N ILE A 146 -12.57 7.00 4.39
CA ILE A 146 -11.41 7.84 4.07
C ILE A 146 -11.78 8.70 2.86
N VAL A 147 -11.51 9.99 2.95
CA VAL A 147 -11.75 10.93 1.86
C VAL A 147 -10.41 11.47 1.39
N VAL A 148 -10.11 11.25 0.12
CA VAL A 148 -8.92 11.80 -0.54
C VAL A 148 -9.37 13.02 -1.33
N HIS A 149 -8.87 14.19 -0.94
CA HIS A 149 -9.14 15.46 -1.60
C HIS A 149 -8.06 15.74 -2.64
N LEU A 150 -8.50 16.04 -3.86
CA LEU A 150 -7.67 16.23 -5.03
C LEU A 150 -7.98 17.59 -5.65
N GLU A 151 -6.94 18.31 -6.04
CA GLU A 151 -7.08 19.55 -6.81
C GLU A 151 -6.34 19.42 -8.15
N PRO A 152 -6.89 19.92 -9.26
CA PRO A 152 -6.15 20.02 -10.50
C PRO A 152 -4.90 20.88 -10.33
N LYS A 153 -3.73 20.38 -10.75
CA LYS A 153 -2.53 21.20 -10.88
C LYS A 153 -2.77 22.17 -12.04
N THR A 154 -2.96 23.45 -11.73
CA THR A 154 -2.97 24.51 -12.75
C THR A 154 -1.64 24.47 -13.50
N LYS A 155 -1.69 24.40 -14.84
CA LYS A 155 -0.51 24.59 -15.69
C LYS A 155 -0.04 26.04 -15.48
N ASN A 156 1.12 26.21 -14.85
CA ASN A 156 1.86 27.47 -14.91
C ASN A 156 2.36 27.71 -16.34
#